data_AF-A0A7C8LIF4-F1
#
_entry.id   AF-A0A7C8LIF4-F1
#
_cell.length_a   1.000
_cell.length_b   1.000
_cell.length_c   1.000
_cell.angle_alpha   90.00
_cell.angle_beta   90.00
_cell.angle_gamma   90.00
#
_symmetry.space_group_name_H-M   'P 1'
#
loop_
_entity.id
_entity.type
_entity.pdbx_description
1 polymer ?
#
loop_
_entity_poly.entity_id
_entity_poly.type
_entity_poly.pdbx_seq_one_letter_code
_entity_poly.pdbx_strand_id
1 'polypeptide(L)' 'MKIFLNIIIIIALVAVTFFGLGPVLLADGSKTERLLTLLVVLALYFLLVLALKWVKKRYR' A
#
# COMPACT_ATOMS: atom_id res chain seq x y z
N MET A 1 21.04 4.97 -5.01
CA MET A 1 19.81 5.49 -4.34
C MET A 1 18.51 5.02 -5.00
N LYS A 2 18.35 5.17 -6.33
CA LYS A 2 17.10 4.82 -7.04
C LYS A 2 16.66 3.36 -6.86
N ILE A 3 17.58 2.41 -6.98
CA ILE A 3 17.30 0.97 -6.76
C ILE A 3 16.87 0.70 -5.31
N PHE A 4 17.57 1.27 -4.33
CA PHE A 4 17.24 1.11 -2.92
C PHE A 4 15.83 1.64 -2.59
N LEU A 5 15.48 2.84 -3.07
CA LEU A 5 14.12 3.40 -2.89
C LEU A 5 13.04 2.56 -3.59
N ASN A 6 13.33 2.03 -4.78
CA ASN A 6 12.39 1.14 -5.47
C ASN A 6 12.17 -0.16 -4.69
N ILE A 7 13.23 -0.75 -4.12
CA ILE A 7 13.15 -1.95 -3.28
C ILE A 7 12.28 -1.67 -2.05
N ILE A 8 12.48 -0.54 -1.37
CA ILE A 8 11.66 -0.14 -0.22
C ILE A 8 10.18 -0.03 -0.61
N ILE A 9 9.87 0.62 -1.74
CA ILE A 9 8.49 0.76 -2.22
C ILE A 9 7.87 -0.60 -2.54
N ILE A 10 8.63 -1.52 -3.14
CA ILE A 10 8.17 -2.88 -3.44
C ILE A 10 7.86 -3.62 -2.13
N ILE A 11 8.75 -3.56 -1.14
CA ILE A 11 8.53 -4.18 0.17
C ILE A 11 7.29 -3.58 0.85
N ALA A 12 7.12 -2.25 0.80
CA ALA A 12 5.95 -1.60 1.34
C ALA A 12 4.65 -2.03 0.62
N LEU A 13 4.68 -2.20 -0.70
CA LEU A 13 3.56 -2.71 -1.49
C LEU A 13 3.18 -4.13 -1.07
N VAL A 14 4.17 -5.01 -0.93
CA VAL A 14 3.98 -6.39 -0.46
C VAL A 14 3.38 -6.38 0.95
N ALA A 15 3.94 -5.58 1.86
CA ALA A 15 3.45 -5.45 3.23
C ALA A 15 2.00 -4.96 3.27
N VAL A 16 1.65 -3.88 2.57
CA VAL A 16 0.27 -3.36 2.51
C VAL A 16 -0.68 -4.40 1.90
N THR A 17 -0.21 -5.20 0.94
CA THR A 17 -1.04 -6.26 0.35
C THR A 17 -1.34 -7.37 1.35
N PHE A 18 -0.33 -7.94 1.99
CA PHE A 18 -0.55 -9.04 2.94
C PHE A 18 -1.22 -8.58 4.24
N PHE A 19 -0.74 -7.49 4.84
CA PHE A 19 -1.25 -7.00 6.12
C PHE A 19 -2.49 -6.11 5.99
N GLY A 20 -2.72 -5.48 4.84
CA GLY A 20 -3.88 -4.64 4.59
C GLY A 20 -5.06 -5.41 4.04
N LEU A 21 -4.88 -6.18 2.96
CA LEU A 21 -5.98 -6.98 2.40
C LEU A 21 -6.32 -8.20 3.25
N GLY A 22 -5.36 -8.72 4.03
CA GLY A 22 -5.60 -9.83 4.95
C GLY A 22 -6.81 -9.58 5.86
N PRO A 23 -6.83 -8.51 6.68
CA PRO A 23 -7.98 -8.14 7.49
C PRO A 23 -9.25 -7.84 6.68
N VAL A 24 -9.13 -7.19 5.51
CA VAL A 24 -10.30 -6.92 4.64
C VAL A 24 -10.98 -8.21 4.20
N LEU A 25 -10.22 -9.28 3.94
CA LEU A 25 -10.75 -10.54 3.41
C LEU A 25 -11.08 -11.55 4.50
N LEU A 26 -10.28 -11.60 5.56
CA LEU A 26 -10.25 -12.70 6.53
C LEU A 26 -10.65 -12.30 7.95
N ALA A 27 -10.72 -11.01 8.29
CA ALA A 27 -11.13 -10.62 9.63
C ALA A 27 -12.63 -10.88 9.84
N ASP A 28 -12.96 -11.35 11.03
CA ASP A 28 -14.34 -11.57 11.51
C ASP A 28 -15.01 -10.25 11.96
N GLY A 29 -14.71 -9.15 11.27
CA GLY A 29 -15.30 -7.84 11.50
C GLY A 29 -16.61 -7.68 10.73
N SER A 30 -17.45 -6.73 11.16
CA SER A 30 -18.65 -6.34 10.42
C SER A 30 -18.29 -5.86 9.01
N LYS A 31 -19.28 -5.91 8.10
CA LYS A 31 -19.10 -5.43 6.72
C LYS A 31 -18.62 -3.97 6.68
N THR A 32 -19.10 -3.15 7.61
CA THR A 32 -18.71 -1.73 7.72
C THR A 32 -17.25 -1.57 8.11
N GLU A 33 -16.77 -2.32 9.10
CA GLU A 33 -15.36 -2.28 9.53
C GLU A 33 -14.44 -2.69 8.39
N ARG A 34 -14.78 -3.78 7.68
CA ARG A 34 -14.01 -4.27 6.54
C ARG A 34 -13.98 -3.27 5.37
N LEU A 35 -15.08 -2.56 5.12
CA LEU A 35 -15.12 -1.48 4.12
C LEU A 35 -14.25 -0.29 4.52
N LEU A 36 -14.24 0.10 5.79
CA LEU A 36 -13.34 1.14 6.29
C LEU A 36 -11.88 0.72 6.17
N THR A 37 -11.54 -0.52 6.54
CA THR A 37 -10.19 -1.06 6.33
C THR A 37 -9.82 -1.05 4.85
N LEU A 38 -10.73 -1.45 3.95
CA LEU A 38 -10.50 -1.42 2.51
C LEU A 38 -10.20 0.00 2.01
N LEU A 39 -10.95 1.01 2.46
CA LEU A 39 -10.70 2.41 2.11
C LEU A 39 -9.29 2.86 2.54
N VAL A 40 -8.85 2.48 3.74
CA VAL A 40 -7.50 2.78 4.23
C VAL A 40 -6.44 2.10 3.36
N VAL A 41 -6.63 0.82 3.02
CA VAL A 41 -5.70 0.06 2.15
C VAL A 41 -5.59 0.69 0.77
N LEU A 42 -6.72 1.10 0.18
CA LEU A 42 -6.74 1.80 -1.11
C LEU A 42 -6.01 3.15 -1.05
N ALA A 43 -6.18 3.91 0.03
CA ALA A 43 -5.45 5.16 0.24
C ALA A 43 -3.93 4.92 0.35
N LEU A 44 -3.51 3.86 1.06
CA LEU A 44 -2.09 3.49 1.14
C LEU A 44 -1.51 3.11 -0.23
N TYR A 45 -2.23 2.34 -1.04
CA TYR A 45 -1.79 2.04 -2.41
C TYR A 45 -1.65 3.30 -3.26
N PHE A 46 -2.61 4.22 -3.16
CA PHE A 46 -2.54 5.50 -3.86
C PHE A 46 -1.29 6.30 -3.46
N LEU A 47 -1.01 6.40 -2.15
CA LEU A 47 0.18 7.08 -1.64
C LEU A 47 1.49 6.42 -2.11
N LEU A 48 1.56 5.09 -2.12
CA LEU A 48 2.74 4.36 -2.62
C LEU A 48 2.98 4.59 -4.11
N VAL A 49 1.91 4.65 -4.92
CA VAL A 49 2.01 4.97 -6.34
C VAL A 49 2.49 6.41 -6.55
N LEU A 50 1.97 7.37 -5.76
CA LEU A 50 2.46 8.75 -5.80
C LEU A 50 3.93 8.85 -5.40
N ALA A 51 4.34 8.15 -4.34
CA ALA A 51 5.74 8.09 -3.91
C ALA A 51 6.63 7.53 -5.03
N LEU A 52 6.20 6.45 -5.70
CA LEU A 52 6.95 5.87 -6.82
C LEU A 52 7.06 6.85 -8.00
N LYS A 53 5.98 7.54 -8.35
CA LYS A 53 6.00 8.59 -9.38
C LYS A 53 6.97 9.71 -9.01
N TRP A 54 6.97 10.15 -7.75
CA TRP A 54 7.84 11.20 -7.26
C TRP A 54 9.32 10.78 -7.29
N VAL A 55 9.66 9.59 -6.81
CA VAL A 55 11.00 9.02 -6.90
C VAL A 55 11.44 8.90 -8.35
N LYS A 56 10.57 8.39 -9.24
CA LYS A 56 10.89 8.31 -10.67
C LYS A 56 11.13 9.67 -11.30
N LYS A 57 10.37 10.71 -10.93
CA LYS A 57 10.55 12.09 -11.42
C LYS A 57 11.83 12.75 -10.87
N ARG A 58 12.14 12.54 -9.59
CA ARG A 58 13.28 13.18 -8.91
C ARG A 58 14.64 12.61 -9.33
N TYR A 59 14.67 11.31 -9.63
CA TYR A 59 15.87 10.56 -10.03
C TYR A 59 15.81 10.07 -11.48
N ARG A 60 15.00 10.71 -12.33
CA ARG A 60 15.14 10.61 -13.79
C ARG A 60 16.30 11.49 -14.22
#